data_AF-A0A7K3Y737-F1
#
_entry.id   AF-A0A7K3Y737-F1
#
_cell.length_a   1.000
_cell.length_b   1.000
_cell.length_c   1.000
_cell.angle_alpha   90.00
_cell.angle_beta   90.00
_cell.angle_gamma   90.00
#
_symmetry.space_group_name_H-M   'P 1'
#
loop_
_entity.id
_entity.type
_entity.pdbx_description
1 polymer ?
#
loop_
_entity_poly.entity_id
_entity_poly.type
_entity_poly.pdbx_seq_one_letter_code
_entity_poly.pdbx_strand_id
1 'polypeptide(L)' 'MIIYLDGKYVPEEEAKVSVFDHGLLYGDGVFEGIRAYNGRVFRLDEHIARLYDSAKT' A
#
# COMPACT_ATOMS: atom_id res chain seq x y z
N MET A 1 -4.81 2.95 14.49
CA MET A 1 -5.31 2.99 13.09
C MET A 1 -5.73 1.57 12.67
N ILE A 2 -6.54 1.39 11.61
CA ILE A 2 -6.79 0.06 11.03
C ILE A 2 -5.92 -0.11 9.79
N ILE A 3 -5.16 -1.22 9.74
CA ILE A 3 -4.27 -1.56 8.63
C ILE A 3 -4.87 -2.74 7.87
N TYR A 4 -4.87 -2.66 6.54
CA TYR A 4 -5.14 -3.83 5.70
C TYR A 4 -3.82 -4.54 5.38
N LEU A 5 -3.69 -5.79 5.82
CA LEU A 5 -2.48 -6.60 5.68
C LEU A 5 -2.89 -8.03 5.33
N ASP A 6 -2.38 -8.55 4.20
CA ASP A 6 -2.59 -9.93 3.72
C ASP A 6 -4.05 -10.44 3.78
N GLY A 7 -4.98 -9.61 3.29
CA GLY A 7 -6.40 -9.97 3.23
C GLY A 7 -7.20 -9.70 4.50
N LYS A 8 -6.58 -9.12 5.55
CA LYS A 8 -7.21 -8.89 6.84
C LYS A 8 -7.08 -7.43 7.27
N TYR A 9 -8.10 -6.94 7.98
CA TYR A 9 -8.01 -5.69 8.72
C TYR A 9 -7.50 -5.99 10.13
N VAL A 10 -6.38 -5.40 10.50
CA VAL A 10 -5.74 -5.56 11.81
C VAL A 10 -5.58 -4.20 12.50
N PRO A 11 -5.61 -4.15 13.83
CA PRO A 11 -5.22 -2.95 14.55
C PRO A 11 -3.71 -2.69 14.36
N GLU A 12 -3.30 -1.44 14.49
CA GLU A 12 -1.95 -0.97 14.21
C GLU A 12 -0.86 -1.70 15.00
N GLU A 13 -1.14 -2.01 16.27
CA GLU A 13 -0.25 -2.75 17.17
C GLU A 13 -0.01 -4.21 16.75
N GLU A 14 -0.88 -4.78 15.90
CA GLU A 14 -0.76 -6.15 15.40
C GLU A 14 -0.19 -6.22 13.98
N ALA A 15 -0.06 -5.09 13.28
CA ALA A 15 0.46 -5.03 11.92
C ALA A 15 1.96 -5.35 11.89
N LYS A 16 2.33 -6.50 11.31
CA LYS A 16 3.72 -6.99 11.25
C LYS A 16 4.03 -7.62 9.90
N VAL A 17 5.21 -7.31 9.37
CA VAL A 17 5.78 -7.96 8.18
C VAL A 17 6.95 -8.87 8.58
N SER A 18 7.35 -9.76 7.69
CA SER A 18 8.53 -10.60 7.91
C SER A 18 9.80 -9.74 7.94
N VAL A 19 10.76 -10.09 8.80
CA VAL A 19 12.11 -9.48 8.76
C VAL A 19 12.88 -9.81 7.47
N PHE A 20 12.41 -10.81 6.73
CA PHE A 20 12.95 -11.23 5.43
C PHE A 20 12.19 -10.64 4.24
N ASP A 21 11.26 -9.71 4.47
CA ASP A 21 10.51 -9.07 3.39
C ASP A 21 11.46 -8.29 2.46
N HIS A 22 11.31 -8.48 1.15
CA HIS A 22 12.21 -7.89 0.16
C HIS A 22 12.03 -6.36 0.06
N GLY A 23 10.81 -5.86 0.33
CA GLY A 23 10.51 -4.44 0.47
C GLY A 23 11.19 -3.83 1.69
N LEU A 24 11.33 -4.58 2.80
CA LEU A 24 12.09 -4.14 3.96
C LEU A 24 13.60 -4.20 3.73
N LEU A 25 14.11 -5.31 3.19
CA LEU A 25 15.55 -5.56 3.08
C LEU A 25 16.22 -4.80 1.92
N TYR A 26 15.51 -4.63 0.80
CA TYR A 26 16.09 -4.10 -0.44
C TYR A 26 15.30 -2.92 -1.02
N GLY A 27 14.19 -2.55 -0.40
CA GLY A 27 13.29 -1.53 -0.96
C GLY A 27 12.63 -1.98 -2.26
N ASP A 28 12.55 -3.29 -2.49
CA ASP A 28 11.98 -3.85 -3.71
C ASP A 28 10.45 -3.86 -3.64
N GLY A 29 9.86 -2.76 -4.06
CA GLY A 29 8.43 -2.56 -4.11
C GLY A 29 8.08 -1.19 -4.67
N VAL A 30 6.82 -1.02 -5.04
CA VAL A 30 6.26 0.27 -5.47
C VAL A 30 5.10 0.64 -4.55
N PHE A 31 4.85 1.94 -4.37
CA PHE A 31 3.82 2.43 -3.46
C PHE A 31 3.11 3.67 -3.99
N GLU A 32 1.94 3.97 -3.42
CA GLU A 32 1.15 5.17 -3.71
C GLU A 32 0.67 5.85 -2.43
N GLY A 33 0.74 7.18 -2.42
CA GLY A 33 0.12 8.02 -1.40
C GLY A 33 -1.16 8.62 -1.94
N ILE A 34 -2.31 8.17 -1.43
CA ILE A 34 -3.64 8.57 -1.93
C ILE A 34 -4.42 9.28 -0.83
N ARG A 35 -5.16 10.34 -1.19
CA ARG A 35 -6.02 11.08 -0.25
C ARG A 35 -7.50 10.77 -0.49
N ALA A 36 -8.25 10.65 0.60
CA ALA A 36 -9.70 10.56 0.57
C ALA A 36 -10.34 11.78 1.23
N TYR A 37 -11.37 12.32 0.60
CA TYR A 37 -12.15 13.45 1.10
C TYR A 37 -13.63 13.06 1.09
N ASN A 38 -14.31 13.18 2.22
CA ASN A 38 -15.75 12.87 2.35
C ASN A 38 -16.13 11.49 1.77
N GLY A 39 -15.32 10.46 2.07
CA GLY A 39 -15.55 9.09 1.59
C GLY A 39 -15.24 8.86 0.11
N ARG A 40 -14.68 9.84 -0.60
CA ARG A 40 -14.26 9.70 -2.01
C ARG A 40 -12.76 9.81 -2.14
N VAL A 41 -12.18 8.86 -2.86
CA VAL A 41 -10.74 8.87 -3.18
C VAL A 41 -10.47 9.86 -4.30
N PHE A 42 -9.52 10.76 -4.11
CA PHE A 42 -9.14 11.76 -5.11
C PHE A 42 -8.27 11.11 -6.20
N ARG A 43 -8.70 11.21 -7.47
CA ARG A 43 -7.98 10.70 -8.65
C ARG A 43 -7.57 9.22 -8.56
N LEU A 44 -8.51 8.38 -8.10
CA LEU A 44 -8.26 6.96 -7.86
C LEU A 44 -7.67 6.27 -9.10
N ASP A 45 -8.31 6.45 -10.26
CA ASP A 45 -7.92 5.75 -11.49
C ASP A 45 -6.50 6.11 -11.93
N GLU A 46 -6.11 7.38 -11.81
CA GLU A 46 -4.76 7.83 -12.14
C GLU A 46 -3.70 7.29 -11.17
N HIS A 47 -4.01 7.21 -9.87
CA HIS A 47 -3.12 6.60 -8.88
C HIS A 47 -2.95 5.10 -9.13
N ILE A 48 -4.02 4.37 -9.44
CA ILE A 48 -3.96 2.94 -9.73
C ILE A 48 -3.18 2.68 -11.03
N ALA A 49 -3.44 3.47 -12.08
CA ALA A 49 -2.68 3.36 -13.33
C ALA A 49 -1.18 3.55 -13.10
N ARG A 50 -0.78 4.58 -12.34
CA ARG A 50 0.62 4.84 -12.03
C ARG A 50 1.25 3.73 -11.18
N LEU A 51 0.52 3.15 -10.23
CA LEU A 51 1.01 2.03 -9.42
C LEU A 51 1.35 0.83 -10.31
N TYR A 52 0.43 0.44 -11.21
CA TYR A 52 0.66 -0.66 -12.14
C TYR A 52 1.78 -0.34 -13.14
N ASP A 53 1.85 0.88 -13.66
CA ASP A 53 2.93 1.31 -14.54
C ASP A 53 4.28 1.29 -13.85
N SER A 54 4.34 1.66 -12.56
CA SER A 54 5.58 1.61 -11.76
C SER A 54 6.06 0.19 -11.51
N ALA A 55 5.13 -0.77 -11.46
CA ALA A 55 5.45 -2.19 -11.29
C ALA A 55 5.88 -2.89 -12.60
N LYS A 56 5.74 -2.24 -13.76
CA LYS A 56 6.18 -2.79 -15.05
C LYS A 56 7.70 -2.65 -15.16
N THR A 57 8.36 -3.78 -15.41
CA THR A 57 9.76 -3.88 -15.83
C THR A 57 9.87 -4.38 -17.27
#